data_AF-A0A927LQ59-F1
#
_entry.id   AF-A0A927LQ59-F1
#
_cell.length_a   1.000
_cell.length_b   1.000
_cell.length_c   1.000
_cell.angle_alpha   90.00
_cell.angle_beta   90.00
_cell.angle_gamma   90.00
#
_symmetry.space_group_name_H-M   'P 1'
#
loop_
_entity.id
_entity.type
_entity.pdbx_description
1 polymer ?
#
loop_
_entity_poly.entity_id
_entity_poly.type
_entity_poly.pdbx_seq_one_letter_code
_entity_poly.pdbx_strand_id
1 'polypeptide(L)'
;MKKTKLSKAQVQYKEAKEHFEKVNEAFQNKLATVQLLGVVNQEKVEELIEQTGLHTALNELGAAEKALLAWSHEAIQNEKDYLQNKDAVDKMYAFIDQDPNIKAKLIQAAMKIY
;
A
#
# COMPACT_ATOMS: atom_id res chain seq x y z
N MET A 1 -22.85 -6.68 17.51
CA MET A 1 -22.08 -6.27 16.32
C MET A 1 -21.41 -7.51 15.73
N LYS A 2 -21.81 -7.97 14.54
CA LYS A 2 -21.05 -9.02 13.83
C LYS A 2 -19.69 -8.41 13.50
N LYS A 3 -18.59 -8.95 14.04
CA LYS A 3 -17.24 -8.59 13.59
C LYS A 3 -17.16 -9.02 12.13
N THR A 4 -17.21 -8.06 11.21
CA THR A 4 -16.91 -8.32 9.79
C THR A 4 -15.53 -8.94 9.74
N LYS A 5 -15.43 -10.17 9.24
CA LYS A 5 -14.16 -10.87 9.16
C LYS A 5 -13.43 -10.33 7.95
N LEU A 6 -12.35 -9.57 8.19
CA LEU A 6 -11.50 -9.07 7.11
C LEU A 6 -11.02 -10.24 6.23
N SER A 7 -10.93 -9.99 4.93
CA SER A 7 -10.30 -10.92 4.01
C SER A 7 -8.80 -11.03 4.31
N LYS A 8 -8.17 -12.12 3.85
CA LYS A 8 -6.72 -12.30 3.98
C LYS A 8 -5.96 -11.12 3.36
N ALA A 9 -6.41 -10.64 2.21
CA ALA A 9 -5.77 -9.52 1.51
C ALA A 9 -5.88 -8.20 2.30
N GLN A 10 -7.03 -7.94 2.94
CA GLN A 10 -7.21 -6.77 3.81
C GLN A 10 -6.31 -6.83 5.05
N VAL A 11 -6.17 -8.01 5.67
CA VAL A 11 -5.27 -8.21 6.81
C VAL A 11 -3.81 -7.99 6.39
N GLN A 12 -3.37 -8.62 5.29
CA GLN A 12 -2.00 -8.51 4.80
C GLN A 12 -1.62 -7.08 4.42
N TYR A 13 -2.54 -6.34 3.76
CA TYR A 13 -2.31 -4.92 3.49
C TYR A 13 -2.17 -4.10 4.77
N LYS A 14 -3.01 -4.35 5.77
CA LYS A 14 -2.93 -3.64 7.05
C LYS A 14 -1.59 -3.88 7.75
N GLU A 15 -1.17 -5.15 7.83
CA GLU A 15 0.12 -5.52 8.45
C GLU A 15 1.31 -4.92 7.70
N ALA A 16 1.33 -5.00 6.36
CA ALA A 16 2.40 -4.42 5.54
C ALA A 16 2.45 -2.89 5.67
N LYS A 17 1.29 -2.23 5.74
CA LYS A 17 1.20 -0.79 5.95
C LYS A 17 1.72 -0.38 7.32
N GLU A 18 1.31 -1.06 8.38
CA GLU A 18 1.81 -0.81 9.74
C GLU A 18 3.33 -1.04 9.83
N HIS A 19 3.83 -2.08 9.16
CA HIS A 19 5.27 -2.35 9.07
C HIS A 19 6.02 -1.20 8.37
N PHE A 20 5.53 -0.77 7.20
CA PHE A 20 6.12 0.33 6.45
C PHE A 20 6.12 1.64 7.25
N GLU A 21 5.00 2.00 7.89
CA GLU A 21 4.90 3.23 8.69
C GLU A 21 5.92 3.24 9.82
N LYS A 22 6.06 2.12 10.54
CA LYS A 22 7.05 1.97 11.62
C LYS A 22 8.50 2.08 11.11
N VAL A 23 8.81 1.43 10.00
CA VAL A 23 10.16 1.47 9.40
C VAL A 23 10.47 2.87 8.86
N ASN A 24 9.51 3.51 8.21
CA ASN A 24 9.66 4.87 7.71
C ASN A 24 9.88 5.87 8.86
N GLU A 25 9.15 5.76 9.97
CA GLU A 25 9.40 6.58 11.16
C GLU A 25 10.84 6.40 11.68
N ALA A 26 11.33 5.16 11.78
CA ALA A 26 12.70 4.88 12.18
C ALA A 26 13.73 5.49 11.21
N PHE A 27 13.48 5.43 9.91
CA PHE A 27 14.31 6.09 8.89
C PHE A 27 14.32 7.61 9.06
N GLN A 28 13.16 8.26 9.20
CA GLN A 28 13.08 9.71 9.38
C GLN A 28 13.84 10.17 10.64
N ASN A 29 13.71 9.43 11.75
CA ASN A 29 14.43 9.73 13.00
C ASN A 29 15.95 9.63 12.84
N LYS A 30 16.45 8.60 12.14
CA LYS A 30 17.89 8.47 11.86
C LYS A 30 18.37 9.54 10.88
N LEU A 31 17.60 9.84 9.84
CA LEU A 31 17.93 10.89 8.86
C LEU A 31 18.05 12.26 9.53
N ALA A 32 17.12 12.60 10.43
CA ALA A 32 17.17 13.84 11.20
C ALA A 32 18.45 13.92 12.07
N THR A 33 18.89 12.79 12.65
CA THR A 33 20.14 12.74 13.41
C THR A 33 21.35 12.96 12.51
N VAL A 34 21.40 12.35 11.33
CA VAL A 34 22.50 12.57 10.37
C VAL A 34 22.53 14.01 9.87
N GLN A 35 21.36 14.63 9.63
CA GLN A 35 21.25 16.05 9.26
C GLN A 35 21.81 16.98 10.33
N LEU A 36 21.59 16.68 11.61
CA LEU A 36 22.15 17.45 12.73
C LEU A 36 23.67 17.30 12.84
N LEU A 37 24.21 16.13 12.48
CA LEU A 37 25.64 15.82 12.58
C LEU A 37 26.47 16.32 11.38
N GLY A 38 25.84 16.86 10.33
CA GLY A 38 26.53 17.51 9.21
C GLY A 38 25.93 17.17 7.84
N VAL A 39 26.79 17.03 6.83
CA VAL A 39 26.35 16.86 5.44
C VAL A 39 25.74 15.47 5.23
N VAL A 40 24.48 15.47 4.80
CA VAL A 40 23.80 14.31 4.20
C VAL A 40 24.31 14.15 2.77
N ASN A 41 24.94 13.02 2.49
CA ASN A 41 25.29 12.60 1.14
C ASN A 41 24.49 11.35 0.76
N GLN A 42 24.56 10.96 -0.50
CA GLN A 42 23.83 9.81 -1.04
C GLN A 42 24.18 8.51 -0.30
N GLU A 43 25.47 8.25 -0.07
CA GLU A 43 25.97 7.05 0.62
C GLU A 43 25.32 6.88 2.01
N LYS A 44 25.29 7.94 2.83
CA LYS A 44 24.62 7.90 4.15
C LYS A 44 23.13 7.62 4.03
N VAL A 45 22.45 8.15 3.01
CA VAL A 45 21.02 7.90 2.81
C VAL A 45 20.79 6.44 2.43
N GLU A 46 21.61 5.89 1.54
CA GLU A 46 21.55 4.46 1.14
C GLU A 46 21.81 3.55 2.34
N GLU A 47 22.83 3.83 3.15
CA GLU A 47 23.09 3.09 4.41
C GLU A 47 21.88 3.14 5.35
N LEU A 48 21.24 4.30 5.51
CA LEU A 48 20.05 4.43 6.35
C LEU A 48 18.87 3.61 5.81
N ILE A 49 18.68 3.59 4.49
CA ILE A 49 17.65 2.78 3.83
C ILE A 49 17.88 1.29 4.11
N GLU A 50 19.12 0.81 3.96
CA GLU A 50 19.49 -0.59 4.24
C GLU A 50 19.33 -0.94 5.72
N GLN A 51 19.87 -0.12 6.62
CA GLN A 51 19.83 -0.37 8.07
C GLN A 51 18.41 -0.40 8.64
N THR A 52 17.49 0.36 8.03
CA THR A 52 16.10 0.39 8.49
C THR A 52 15.24 -0.66 7.79
N GLY A 53 15.71 -1.20 6.66
CA GLY A 53 14.92 -2.08 5.82
C GLY A 53 13.80 -1.35 5.06
N LEU A 54 13.95 -0.03 4.84
CA LEU A 54 12.89 0.79 4.22
C LEU A 54 12.52 0.30 2.82
N HIS A 55 13.49 -0.12 2.02
CA HIS A 55 13.25 -0.65 0.68
C HIS A 55 12.44 -1.96 0.75
N THR A 56 12.79 -2.86 1.67
CA THR A 56 12.05 -4.12 1.87
C THR A 56 10.61 -3.85 2.27
N ALA A 57 10.39 -2.98 3.27
CA ALA A 57 9.05 -2.65 3.74
C ALA A 57 8.20 -1.96 2.66
N LEU A 58 8.80 -1.12 1.82
CA LEU A 58 8.13 -0.49 0.68
C LEU A 58 7.69 -1.54 -0.37
N ASN A 59 8.56 -2.50 -0.67
CA ASN A 59 8.25 -3.58 -1.62
C ASN A 59 7.14 -4.50 -1.09
N GLU A 60 7.17 -4.83 0.20
CA GLU A 60 6.12 -5.60 0.87
C GLU A 60 4.77 -4.87 0.81
N LEU A 61 4.75 -3.57 1.10
CA LEU A 61 3.54 -2.74 0.99
C LEU A 61 3.01 -2.75 -0.45
N GLY A 62 3.86 -2.51 -1.45
CA GLY A 62 3.45 -2.53 -2.85
C GLY A 62 2.88 -3.89 -3.30
N ALA A 63 3.46 -5.00 -2.84
CA ALA A 63 2.94 -6.33 -3.11
C ALA A 63 1.57 -6.57 -2.45
N ALA A 64 1.40 -6.12 -1.20
CA ALA A 64 0.15 -6.24 -0.47
C ALA A 64 -0.96 -5.36 -1.09
N GLU A 65 -0.64 -4.16 -1.56
CA GLU A 65 -1.56 -3.30 -2.32
C GLU A 65 -2.05 -3.99 -3.59
N LYS A 66 -1.14 -4.59 -4.36
CA LYS A 66 -1.49 -5.32 -5.59
C LYS A 66 -2.40 -6.51 -5.30
N ALA A 67 -2.11 -7.27 -4.24
CA ALA A 67 -2.94 -8.39 -3.83
C ALA A 67 -4.33 -7.94 -3.36
N LEU A 68 -4.41 -6.83 -2.61
CA LEU A 68 -5.67 -6.25 -2.16
C LEU A 68 -6.54 -5.79 -3.33
N LEU A 69 -5.93 -5.14 -4.33
CA LEU A 69 -6.62 -4.67 -5.53
C LEU A 69 -7.13 -5.82 -6.40
N ALA A 70 -6.33 -6.87 -6.58
CA ALA A 70 -6.77 -8.07 -7.30
C ALA A 70 -7.96 -8.73 -6.58
N TRP A 71 -7.85 -8.92 -5.28
CA TRP A 71 -8.95 -9.45 -4.47
C TRP A 71 -10.20 -8.57 -4.53
N SER A 72 -10.06 -7.24 -4.47
CA SER A 72 -11.22 -6.35 -4.51
C SER A 72 -11.91 -6.36 -5.85
N HIS A 73 -11.15 -6.50 -6.95
CA HIS A 73 -11.71 -6.67 -8.28
C HIS A 73 -12.55 -7.93 -8.38
N GLU A 74 -12.04 -9.06 -7.87
CA GLU A 74 -12.78 -10.34 -7.81
C GLU A 74 -14.03 -10.25 -6.92
N ALA A 75 -13.91 -9.61 -5.75
CA ALA A 75 -14.99 -9.52 -4.77
C ALA A 75 -16.22 -8.75 -5.28
N ILE A 76 -16.02 -7.76 -6.15
CA ILE A 76 -17.12 -6.94 -6.67
C ILE A 76 -17.74 -7.48 -7.97
N GLN A 77 -17.25 -8.59 -8.55
CA GLN A 77 -17.68 -9.03 -9.89
C GLN A 77 -19.18 -9.37 -9.99
N ASN A 78 -19.79 -9.76 -8.88
CA ASN A 78 -21.22 -10.09 -8.81
C ASN A 78 -22.09 -8.90 -8.39
N GLU A 79 -21.49 -7.75 -8.09
CA GLU A 79 -22.23 -6.55 -7.69
C GLU A 79 -22.94 -5.94 -8.89
N LYS A 80 -24.19 -5.51 -8.68
CA LYS A 80 -25.04 -4.95 -9.74
C LYS A 80 -24.35 -3.77 -10.44
N ASP A 81 -23.74 -2.88 -9.65
CA ASP A 81 -23.07 -1.69 -10.17
C ASP A 81 -21.84 -2.04 -11.03
N TYR A 82 -21.13 -3.11 -10.67
CA TYR A 82 -20.04 -3.66 -11.48
C TYR A 82 -20.56 -4.22 -12.80
N LEU A 83 -21.61 -5.05 -12.76
CA LEU A 83 -22.20 -5.63 -13.97
C LEU A 83 -22.74 -4.56 -14.93
N GLN A 84 -23.27 -3.46 -14.40
CA GLN A 84 -23.77 -2.34 -15.20
C GLN A 84 -22.66 -1.49 -15.84
N ASN A 85 -21.45 -1.48 -15.27
CA ASN A 85 -20.34 -0.62 -15.69
C ASN A 85 -19.04 -1.39 -15.96
N LYS A 86 -19.14 -2.69 -16.27
CA LYS A 86 -18.03 -3.64 -16.28
C LYS A 86 -16.80 -3.12 -17.03
N ASP A 87 -16.98 -2.67 -18.27
CA ASP A 87 -15.87 -2.22 -19.12
C ASP A 87 -15.16 -0.99 -18.55
N ALA A 88 -15.88 -0.09 -17.89
CA ALA A 88 -15.30 1.09 -17.26
C ALA A 88 -14.51 0.70 -16.01
N VAL A 89 -15.05 -0.22 -15.19
CA VAL A 89 -14.39 -0.70 -13.98
C VAL A 89 -13.14 -1.51 -14.32
N ASP A 90 -13.21 -2.42 -15.30
CA ASP A 90 -12.07 -3.22 -15.75
C ASP A 90 -10.94 -2.34 -16.30
N LYS A 91 -11.27 -1.32 -17.09
CA LYS A 91 -10.28 -0.33 -17.56
C LYS A 91 -9.63 0.39 -16.38
N MET A 92 -10.40 0.81 -15.39
CA MET A 92 -9.85 1.48 -14.21
C MET A 92 -8.86 0.60 -13.45
N TYR A 93 -9.14 -0.70 -13.28
CA TYR A 93 -8.19 -1.64 -12.67
C TYR A 93 -6.96 -1.91 -13.57
N ALA A 94 -7.13 -1.95 -14.89
CA ALA A 94 -6.03 -2.16 -15.83
C ALA A 94 -5.01 -1.00 -15.87
N PHE A 95 -5.46 0.23 -15.63
CA PHE A 95 -4.62 1.44 -15.67
C PHE A 95 -4.32 2.00 -14.27
N ILE A 96 -4.55 1.22 -13.22
CA ILE A 96 -4.48 1.70 -11.84
C ILE A 96 -3.10 2.23 -11.43
N ASP A 97 -2.03 1.64 -11.97
CA ASP A 97 -0.65 2.04 -11.66
C ASP A 97 -0.24 3.35 -12.37
N GLN A 98 -1.05 3.87 -13.29
CA GLN A 98 -0.79 5.13 -13.99
C GLN A 98 -1.31 6.35 -13.23
N ASP A 99 -2.21 6.16 -12.25
CA ASP A 99 -2.75 7.23 -11.43
C ASP A 99 -2.71 6.83 -9.93
N PRO A 100 -1.69 7.31 -9.19
CA PRO A 100 -1.55 7.05 -7.76
C PRO A 100 -2.76 7.50 -6.93
N ASN A 101 -3.47 8.55 -7.33
CA ASN A 101 -4.65 9.03 -6.61
C ASN A 101 -5.83 8.06 -6.77
N ILE A 102 -6.01 7.51 -7.97
CA ILE A 102 -7.02 6.48 -8.23
C ILE A 102 -6.66 5.20 -7.46
N LYS A 103 -5.40 4.77 -7.50
CA LYS A 103 -4.92 3.61 -6.73
C LYS A 103 -5.24 3.75 -5.25
N ALA A 104 -4.94 4.90 -4.64
CA ALA A 104 -5.21 5.17 -3.23
C ALA A 104 -6.72 5.10 -2.89
N LYS A 105 -7.58 5.68 -3.75
CA LYS A 105 -9.04 5.60 -3.57
C LYS A 105 -9.55 4.16 -3.65
N LEU A 106 -9.02 3.36 -4.57
CA LEU A 106 -9.42 1.96 -4.72
C LEU A 106 -8.95 1.08 -3.58
N ILE A 107 -7.74 1.30 -3.06
CA ILE A 107 -7.27 0.64 -1.83
C ILE A 107 -8.22 0.96 -0.65
N GLN A 108 -8.63 2.22 -0.50
CA GLN A 108 -9.59 2.60 0.55
C GLN A 108 -10.96 1.94 0.37
N ALA A 109 -11.43 1.83 -0.88
CA ALA A 109 -12.68 1.15 -1.19
C ALA A 109 -12.58 -0.36 -0.88
N ALA A 110 -11.48 -1.00 -1.30
CA ALA A 110 -11.21 -2.41 -1.04
C ALA A 110 -11.23 -2.75 0.46
N MET A 111 -10.69 -1.88 1.30
CA MET A 111 -10.71 -2.05 2.77
C MET A 111 -12.12 -1.98 3.39
N LYS A 112 -13.13 -1.53 2.64
CA LYS A 112 -14.52 -1.40 3.10
C LYS A 112 -15.43 -2.53 2.60
N ILE A 113 -14.95 -3.43 1.74
CA ILE A 113 -15.70 -4.59 1.25
C ILE A 113 -15.87 -5.60 2.41
N TYR A 114 -17.09 -6.12 2.60
CA TYR A 114 -17.50 -6.95 3.74
C TYR A 114 -18.22 -8.24 3.35
#